data_AF-A0A4Y8CLK8-F1
#
_entry.id   AF-A0A4Y8CLK8-F1
#
_cell.length_a   1.000
_cell.length_b   1.000
_cell.length_c   1.000
_cell.angle_alpha   90.00
_cell.angle_beta   90.00
_cell.angle_gamma   90.00
#
_symmetry.space_group_name_H-M   'P 1'
#
loop_
_entity.id
_entity.type
_entity.pdbx_description
1 polymer ?
#
loop_
_entity_poly.entity_id
_entity_poly.type
_entity_poly.pdbx_seq_one_letter_code
_entity_poly.pdbx_strand_id
1 'polypeptide(L)' 'FSLAGKIRQDNVKLSNGKTQVEYFFLLRLTDLTSGLVYWEDEQTIDKTGSSKSVTW' A
#
# COMPACT_ATOMS: atom_id res chain seq x y z
N PHE A 1 8.80 -16.26 13.01
CA PHE A 1 7.84 -15.24 12.57
C PHE A 1 7.63 -15.32 11.08
N SER A 2 6.43 -15.00 10.59
CA SER A 2 6.09 -14.87 9.17
C SER A 2 5.41 -13.52 8.93
N LEU A 3 5.83 -12.84 7.88
CA LEU A 3 5.23 -11.59 7.42
C LEU A 3 4.32 -11.90 6.22
N ALA A 4 3.05 -11.54 6.35
CA ALA A 4 2.06 -11.67 5.29
C ALA A 4 1.25 -10.39 5.17
N GLY A 5 0.61 -10.18 4.04
CA GLY A 5 -0.13 -8.95 3.81
C GLY A 5 -0.75 -8.87 2.43
N LYS A 6 -1.40 -7.73 2.16
CA LYS A 6 -1.90 -7.39 0.84
C LYS A 6 -1.52 -5.95 0.50
N ILE A 7 -1.27 -5.73 -0.79
CA ILE A 7 -1.05 -4.41 -1.34
C ILE A 7 -2.27 -4.06 -2.18
N ARG A 8 -2.83 -2.88 -1.95
CA ARG A 8 -3.91 -2.30 -2.77
C ARG A 8 -3.40 -1.03 -3.41
N GLN A 9 -3.76 -0.82 -4.67
CA GLN A 9 -3.43 0.39 -5.42
C GLN A 9 -4.71 1.05 -5.91
N ASP A 10 -4.81 2.36 -5.67
CA ASP A 10 -5.85 3.22 -6.22
C ASP A 10 -5.24 4.27 -7.14
N ASN A 11 -5.98 4.64 -8.19
CA ASN A 11 -5.60 5.70 -9.13
C ASN A 11 -6.65 6.80 -9.10
N VAL A 12 -6.27 7.98 -8.63
CA VAL A 12 -7.14 9.14 -8.49
C VAL A 12 -6.77 10.20 -9.53
N LYS A 13 -7.72 10.60 -10.37
CA LYS A 13 -7.55 11.75 -11.28
C LYS A 13 -7.82 13.05 -10.52
N LEU A 14 -6.82 13.92 -10.47
CA LEU A 14 -6.93 15.23 -9.83
C LEU A 14 -7.52 16.27 -10.81
N SER A 15 -8.14 17.31 -10.25
CA SER A 15 -8.78 18.38 -11.02
C SER A 15 -7.80 19.18 -11.89
N ASN A 16 -6.52 19.20 -11.54
CA ASN A 16 -5.45 19.85 -12.31
C ASN A 16 -4.87 18.97 -13.43
N GLY A 17 -5.52 17.84 -13.76
CA GLY A 17 -5.12 16.94 -14.84
C GLY A 17 -3.95 16.00 -14.49
N LYS A 18 -3.47 16.02 -13.24
CA LYS A 18 -2.50 15.05 -12.71
C LYS A 18 -3.20 13.77 -12.24
N THR A 19 -2.43 12.69 -12.14
CA THR A 19 -2.88 11.43 -11.54
C THR A 19 -2.12 11.21 -10.25
N GLN A 20 -2.84 10.87 -9.19
CA GLN A 20 -2.29 10.40 -7.93
C GLN A 20 -2.46 8.89 -7.87
N VAL A 21 -1.36 8.18 -7.59
CA VAL A 21 -1.35 6.74 -7.32
C VAL A 21 -1.15 6.57 -5.83
N GLU A 22 -2.05 5.84 -5.19
CA GLU A 22 -2.05 5.60 -3.75
C GLU A 22 -1.83 4.10 -3.50
N TYR A 23 -0.85 3.77 -2.69
CA TYR A 23 -0.53 2.40 -2.31
C TYR A 23 -0.82 2.18 -0.83
N PHE A 24 -1.61 1.15 -0.54
CA PHE A 24 -1.96 0.74 0.82
C PHE A 24 -1.30 -0.61 1.10
N PHE A 25 -0.37 -0.62 2.04
CA PHE A 25 0.33 -1.80 2.51
C PHE A 25 -0.29 -2.25 3.82
N LEU A 26 -1.05 -3.35 3.79
CA LEU A 26 -1.59 -3.97 4.99
C LEU A 26 -0.69 -5.15 5.32
N LEU A 27 0.05 -5.04 6.42
CA LEU A 27 1.08 -6.01 6.79
C LEU A 27 0.79 -6.59 8.19
N ARG A 28 1.08 -7.88 8.35
CA ARG A 28 0.91 -8.64 9.59
C ARG A 28 2.12 -9.53 9.85
N LEU A 29 2.67 -9.44 11.05
CA LEU A 29 3.73 -10.31 11.54
C LEU A 29 3.14 -11.31 12.55
N THR A 30 3.23 -12.60 12.23
CA THR A 30 2.71 -13.69 13.06
C THR A 30 3.86 -14.53 13.61
N ASP A 31 3.81 -14.88 14.90
CA ASP A 31 4.68 -15.92 15.43
C ASP A 31 4.23 -17.28 14.91
N LEU A 32 5.15 -18.03 14.31
CA LEU A 32 4.85 -19.33 13.70
C LEU A 32 4.65 -20.44 14.73
N THR A 33 5.19 -20.27 15.93
CA THR A 33 5.10 -21.28 16.98
C THR A 33 3.74 -21.25 17.66
N SER A 34 3.28 -20.04 18.04
CA SER A 34 2.00 -19.84 18.71
C SER A 34 0.83 -19.55 17.77
N GLY A 35 1.09 -19.12 16.54
CA GLY A 35 0.07 -18.64 15.61
C GLY A 35 -0.49 -17.25 15.94
N LEU A 36 0.04 -16.58 16.97
CA LEU A 36 -0.45 -15.26 17.41
C LEU A 36 0.14 -14.13 16.57
N VAL A 37 -0.67 -13.09 16.34
CA VAL A 37 -0.22 -11.85 15.69
C VAL A 37 0.61 -11.05 16.69
N TYR A 38 1.84 -10.79 16.32
CA TYR A 38 2.76 -9.96 17.09
C TYR A 38 2.62 -8.48 16.74
N TRP A 39 2.37 -8.18 15.45
CA TRP A 39 2.23 -6.83 14.95
C TRP A 39 1.35 -6.81 13.70
N GLU A 40 0.58 -5.75 13.54
CA GLU A 40 -0.21 -5.47 12.34
C GLU A 40 -0.25 -3.96 12.15
N ASP A 41 -0.11 -3.51 10.91
CA ASP A 41 -0.14 -2.10 10.58
C ASP A 41 -0.57 -1.86 9.13
N GLU A 42 -1.08 -0.65 8.89
CA GLU A 42 -1.40 -0.14 7.56
C GLU A 42 -0.52 1.07 7.27
N GLN A 43 0.19 1.02 6.15
CA GLN A 43 1.04 2.12 5.69
C GLN A 43 0.60 2.58 4.30
N THR A 44 0.49 3.89 4.14
CA THR A 44 0.07 4.52 2.87
C THR A 44 1.24 5.24 2.22
N ILE A 45 1.41 5.04 0.92
CA ILE A 45 2.42 5.73 0.10
C ILE A 45 1.73 6.34 -1.12
N ASP A 46 1.82 7.67 -1.24
CA ASP A 46 1.16 8.41 -2.32
C ASP A 46 2.18 9.02 -3.28
N LYS A 47 1.90 8.91 -4.59
CA LYS A 47 2.70 9.52 -5.65
C LYS A 47 1.83 10.31 -6.60
N THR A 48 2.00 11.63 -6.63
CA THR A 48 1.35 12.51 -7.61
C THR A 48 2.25 12.73 -8.82
N GLY A 49 1.75 12.39 -10.01
CA GLY A 49 2.48 12.52 -11.27
C GLY A 49 1.67 13.21 -12.37
N SER A 50 2.36 13.70 -13.40
CA SER A 50 1.70 14.06 -14.66
C SER A 50 1.03 12.83 -15.26
N SER A 51 -0.13 13.00 -15.89
CA SER A 51 -0.82 11.93 -16.65
C SER A 51 0.01 11.34 -17.81
N LYS A 52 1.14 11.99 -18.15
CA LYS A 52 2.14 11.51 -19.12
C LYS A 52 3.24 10.64 -18.48
N SER A 53 3.26 10.50 -17.16
CA SER A 53 4.23 9.69 -16.42
C SER A 53 3.64 8.33 -16.13
N VAL A 54 4.41 7.27 -16.37
CA VAL A 54 3.96 5.87 -16.20
C VAL A 54 3.70 5.60 -14.72
N THR A 55 2.49 5.12 -14.42
CA THR A 55 2.14 4.54 -13.13
C THR A 55 2.70 3.12 -13.10
N TRP A 56 3.72 2.90 -12.27
CA TRP A 56 4.18 1.56 -11.89
C TRP A 56 3.11 0.90 -11.04
#